data_AF-A0A368H250-F1
#
_entry.id   AF-A0A368H250-F1
#
_cell.length_a   1.000
_cell.length_b   1.000
_cell.length_c   1.000
_cell.angle_alpha   90.00
_cell.angle_beta   90.00
_cell.angle_gamma   90.00
#
_symmetry.space_group_name_H-M   'P 1'
#
loop_
_entity.id
_entity.type
_entity.pdbx_description
1 polymer ?
#
loop_
_entity_poly.entity_id
_entity_poly.type
_entity_poly.pdbx_seq_one_letter_code
_entity_poly.pdbx_strand_id
1 'polypeptide(L)'
;MRFCYIYLCLGGVLACQFKGKTYKNDEEWTENEAFKMKCKIEPNGSWRTEVSGCVTPDKTVVPVNGEVDIGDHVWECKMSPAGQITLQQKMNKHASCSGHPFGKTLLSL
;
A
#
# COMPACT_ATOMS: atom_id res chain seq x y z
N MET A 1 -42.50 -37.61 11.53
CA MET A 1 -41.61 -37.06 12.60
C MET A 1 -40.21 -37.57 12.30
N ARG A 2 -39.33 -36.84 11.62
CA ARG A 2 -38.61 -35.68 12.15
C ARG A 2 -37.92 -34.99 10.96
N PHE A 3 -38.51 -33.91 10.47
CA PHE A 3 -37.85 -32.97 9.54
C PHE A 3 -36.74 -32.27 10.34
N CYS A 4 -35.55 -32.87 10.41
CA CYS A 4 -34.36 -32.16 10.83
C CYS A 4 -33.92 -31.28 9.66
N TYR A 5 -34.54 -30.10 9.59
CA TYR A 5 -34.06 -28.95 8.86
C TYR A 5 -32.62 -28.66 9.29
N ILE A 6 -31.66 -29.24 8.59
CA ILE A 6 -30.29 -28.73 8.56
C ILE A 6 -30.37 -27.46 7.72
N TYR A 7 -30.80 -26.36 8.33
CA TYR A 7 -30.47 -25.02 7.86
C TYR A 7 -28.95 -24.89 8.02
N LEU A 8 -28.22 -25.44 7.06
CA LEU A 8 -26.82 -25.10 6.87
C LEU A 8 -26.86 -23.64 6.41
N CYS A 9 -26.53 -22.72 7.33
CA CYS A 9 -26.33 -21.32 7.00
C CYS A 9 -25.25 -21.23 5.92
N LEU A 10 -25.67 -21.22 4.65
CA LEU A 10 -24.87 -20.79 3.50
C LEU A 10 -24.71 -19.26 3.57
N GLY A 11 -24.27 -18.75 4.73
CA GLY A 11 -23.73 -17.42 4.84
C GLY A 11 -22.34 -17.48 4.22
N GLY A 12 -22.25 -17.25 2.91
CA GLY A 12 -20.97 -17.09 2.24
C GLY A 12 -20.21 -15.98 2.96
N VAL A 13 -19.10 -16.34 3.62
CA VAL A 13 -18.22 -15.34 4.22
C VAL A 13 -17.63 -14.55 3.06
N LEU A 14 -18.05 -13.30 2.92
CA LEU A 14 -17.50 -12.40 1.92
C LEU A 14 -16.01 -12.20 2.19
N ALA A 15 -15.20 -12.46 1.18
CA ALA A 15 -13.75 -12.36 1.29
C ALA A 15 -13.12 -12.06 -0.08
N CYS A 16 -12.01 -11.33 -0.09
CA CYS A 16 -11.22 -11.16 -1.30
C CYS A 16 -10.41 -12.41 -1.58
N GLN A 17 -10.29 -12.79 -2.85
CA GLN A 17 -9.35 -13.83 -3.29
C GLN A 17 -8.18 -13.21 -4.05
N PHE A 18 -6.96 -13.48 -3.60
CA PHE A 18 -5.74 -13.00 -4.24
C PHE A 18 -4.64 -14.05 -4.16
N LYS A 19 -4.11 -14.45 -5.33
CA LYS A 19 -3.09 -15.51 -5.47
C LYS A 19 -3.41 -16.80 -4.70
N GLY A 20 -4.67 -17.24 -4.75
CA GLY A 20 -5.13 -18.46 -4.06
C GLY A 20 -5.30 -18.33 -2.55
N LYS A 21 -5.10 -17.13 -1.96
CA LYS A 21 -5.37 -16.84 -0.56
C LYS A 21 -6.67 -16.06 -0.41
N THR A 22 -7.26 -16.14 0.78
CA THR A 22 -8.52 -15.49 1.14
C THR A 22 -8.27 -14.45 2.23
N TYR A 23 -8.79 -13.24 2.03
CA TYR A 23 -8.60 -12.09 2.94
C TYR A 23 -9.96 -11.52 3.35
N LYS A 24 -10.09 -11.14 4.62
CA LYS A 24 -11.30 -10.51 5.17
C LYS A 24 -11.42 -9.05 4.72
N ASN A 25 -12.61 -8.47 4.84
CA ASN A 25 -12.80 -7.05 4.56
C ASN A 25 -11.84 -6.20 5.42
N ASP A 26 -11.22 -5.19 4.79
CA ASP A 26 -10.21 -4.30 5.35
C ASP A 26 -8.92 -4.97 5.84
N GLU A 27 -8.74 -6.28 5.60
CA GLU A 27 -7.48 -6.97 5.87
C GLU A 27 -6.38 -6.46 4.94
N GLU A 28 -5.19 -6.25 5.52
CA GLU A 28 -4.01 -5.79 4.79
C GLU A 28 -2.86 -6.78 4.85
N TRP A 29 -2.16 -6.95 3.74
CA TRP A 29 -0.98 -7.81 3.65
C TRP A 29 0.11 -7.15 2.82
N THR A 30 1.34 -7.63 2.99
CA THR A 30 2.48 -7.16 2.19
C THR A 30 2.74 -8.15 1.07
N GLU A 31 2.68 -7.67 -0.16
CA GLU A 31 2.96 -8.44 -1.37
C GLU A 31 4.38 -8.13 -1.89
N ASN A 32 5.17 -9.19 -2.11
CA ASN A 32 6.55 -9.11 -2.63
C ASN A 32 7.46 -8.11 -1.87
N GLU A 33 7.19 -7.87 -0.59
CA GLU A 33 7.90 -6.88 0.24
C GLU A 33 7.87 -5.43 -0.29
N ALA A 34 7.06 -5.14 -1.31
CA ALA A 34 7.07 -3.88 -2.04
C ALA A 34 5.72 -3.14 -1.99
N PHE A 35 4.61 -3.87 -1.85
CA PHE A 35 3.28 -3.29 -1.87
C PHE A 35 2.49 -3.71 -0.64
N LYS A 36 1.90 -2.73 0.05
CA LYS A 36 0.87 -2.94 1.05
C LYS A 36 -0.46 -3.04 0.30
N MET A 37 -1.08 -4.20 0.38
CA MET A 37 -2.34 -4.54 -0.26
C MET A 37 -3.46 -4.47 0.77
N LYS A 38 -4.69 -4.22 0.31
CA LYS A 38 -5.90 -4.19 1.12
C LYS A 38 -7.08 -4.84 0.42
N CYS A 39 -7.88 -5.61 1.16
CA CYS A 39 -9.15 -6.13 0.71
C CYS A 39 -10.27 -5.13 0.99
N LYS A 40 -11.10 -4.82 0.00
CA LYS A 40 -12.32 -4.03 0.16
C LYS A 40 -13.51 -4.83 -0.32
N ILE A 41 -14.49 -4.98 0.55
CA ILE A 41 -15.76 -5.61 0.26
C ILE A 41 -16.84 -4.54 0.31
N GLU A 42 -17.54 -4.37 -0.80
CA GLU A 42 -18.64 -3.43 -0.95
C GLU A 42 -19.92 -3.99 -0.31
N PRO A 43 -20.88 -3.14 0.09
CA PRO A 43 -22.14 -3.58 0.70
C PRO A 43 -22.98 -4.51 -0.20
N ASN A 44 -22.79 -4.44 -1.52
CA ASN A 44 -23.44 -5.32 -2.49
C ASN A 44 -22.78 -6.71 -2.59
N GLY A 45 -21.75 -6.99 -1.79
CA GLY A 45 -21.00 -8.25 -1.79
C GLY A 45 -19.91 -8.34 -2.85
N SER A 46 -19.77 -7.34 -3.73
CA SER A 46 -18.60 -7.27 -4.62
C SER A 46 -17.35 -6.96 -3.83
N TRP A 47 -16.19 -7.41 -4.30
CA TRP A 47 -14.93 -7.21 -3.62
C TRP A 47 -13.82 -6.86 -4.61
N ARG A 48 -12.82 -6.15 -4.11
CA ARG A 48 -11.60 -5.83 -4.85
C ARG A 48 -10.40 -5.84 -3.92
N THR A 49 -9.25 -6.17 -4.49
CA THR A 49 -7.96 -5.90 -3.84
C THR A 49 -7.39 -4.61 -4.39
N GLU A 50 -6.95 -3.72 -3.51
CA GLU A 50 -6.31 -2.47 -3.88
C GLU A 50 -4.94 -2.37 -3.21
N VAL A 51 -4.06 -1.57 -3.80
CA VAL A 51 -2.79 -1.22 -3.15
C VAL A 51 -3.07 -0.04 -2.24
N SER A 52 -2.84 -0.20 -0.93
CA SER A 52 -2.97 0.88 0.05
C SER A 52 -1.67 1.67 0.24
N GLY A 53 -0.51 1.08 -0.08
CA GLY A 53 0.77 1.76 -0.01
C GLY A 53 1.93 1.02 -0.66
N CYS A 54 3.06 1.71 -0.78
CA CYS A 54 4.35 1.15 -1.13
C CYS A 54 5.13 0.83 0.15
N VAL A 55 5.95 -0.20 0.13
CA VAL A 55 6.82 -0.58 1.26
C VAL A 55 8.26 -0.21 0.90
N THR A 56 8.89 0.59 1.75
CA THR A 56 10.28 1.01 1.61
C THR A 56 11.24 -0.09 2.09
N PRO A 57 12.55 -0.01 1.78
CA PRO A 57 13.53 -1.01 2.23
C PRO A 57 13.59 -1.19 3.76
N ASP A 58 13.28 -0.14 4.54
CA ASP A 58 13.23 -0.19 6.00
C ASP A 58 11.90 -0.70 6.56
N LYS A 59 11.00 -1.16 5.68
CA LYS A 59 9.64 -1.67 5.96
C LYS A 59 8.62 -0.60 6.36
N THR A 60 8.93 0.68 6.22
CA THR A 60 7.93 1.76 6.37
C THR A 60 6.96 1.75 5.20
N VAL A 61 5.66 1.91 5.49
CA VAL A 61 4.60 2.01 4.48
C VAL A 61 4.37 3.46 4.09
N VAL A 62 4.48 3.76 2.79
CA VAL A 62 4.14 5.05 2.19
C VAL A 62 2.77 4.92 1.53
N PRO A 63 1.74 5.66 1.99
CA PRO A 63 0.39 5.58 1.41
C PRO A 63 0.38 5.90 -0.09
N VAL A 64 -0.49 5.24 -0.86
CA VAL A 64 -0.67 5.59 -2.28
C VAL A 64 -1.08 7.05 -2.43
N ASN A 65 -0.44 7.75 -3.37
CA ASN A 65 -0.51 9.19 -3.61
C ASN A 65 -0.09 10.05 -2.40
N GLY A 66 0.69 9.47 -1.49
CA GLY A 66 1.26 10.15 -0.34
C GLY A 66 2.79 10.11 -0.32
N GLU A 67 3.35 10.81 0.66
CA GLU A 67 4.78 10.86 0.92
C GLU A 67 5.08 10.74 2.42
N VAL A 68 6.28 10.25 2.75
CA VAL A 68 6.80 10.12 4.12
C VAL A 68 8.27 10.52 4.14
N ASP A 69 8.66 11.35 5.11
CA ASP A 69 10.06 11.66 5.41
C ASP A 69 10.70 10.52 6.23
N ILE A 70 11.80 9.97 5.73
CA ILE A 70 12.58 8.92 6.38
C ILE A 70 14.06 9.31 6.30
N GLY A 71 14.65 9.72 7.42
CA GLY A 71 16.02 10.22 7.48
C GLY A 71 16.21 11.44 6.58
N ASP A 72 17.15 11.35 5.64
CA ASP A 72 17.45 12.40 4.66
C ASP A 72 16.61 12.30 3.38
N HIS A 73 15.63 11.39 3.33
CA HIS A 73 14.85 11.10 2.14
C HIS A 73 13.37 11.42 2.31
N VAL A 74 12.76 11.94 1.26
CA VAL A 74 11.30 11.88 1.07
C VAL A 74 11.01 10.68 0.18
N TRP A 75 10.16 9.78 0.67
CA TRP A 75 9.64 8.66 -0.11
C TRP A 75 8.22 8.95 -0.55
N GLU A 76 7.93 8.73 -1.83
CA GLU A 76 6.64 9.05 -2.43
C GLU A 76 6.11 7.83 -3.18
N CYS A 77 4.88 7.41 -2.88
CA CYS A 77 4.22 6.30 -3.57
C CYS A 77 3.20 6.86 -4.55
N LYS A 78 3.50 6.85 -5.85
CA LYS A 78 2.64 7.44 -6.88
C LYS A 78 1.84 6.38 -7.63
N MET A 79 0.55 6.63 -7.85
CA MET A 79 -0.25 5.90 -8.84
C MET A 79 -0.41 6.75 -10.11
N SER A 80 0.00 6.21 -11.26
CA SER A 80 -0.21 6.87 -12.55
C SER A 80 -1.69 6.80 -12.96
N PRO A 81 -2.15 7.66 -13.89
CA PRO A 81 -3.50 7.56 -14.44
C PRO A 81 -3.80 6.21 -15.12
N ALA A 82 -2.77 5.51 -15.58
CA ALA A 82 -2.86 4.16 -16.14
C ALA A 82 -2.89 3.05 -15.06
N GLY A 83 -2.84 3.41 -13.77
CA GLY A 83 -2.89 2.48 -12.64
C GLY A 83 -1.54 1.89 -12.23
N GLN A 84 -0.43 2.32 -12.82
CA GLN A 84 0.90 1.86 -12.42
C GLN A 84 1.33 2.52 -11.12
N ILE A 85 1.77 1.72 -10.15
CA ILE A 85 2.25 2.21 -8.85
C ILE A 85 3.77 2.19 -8.82
N THR A 86 4.37 3.30 -8.39
CA THR A 86 5.83 3.48 -8.33
C THR A 86 6.23 4.10 -7.00
N LEU A 87 7.23 3.52 -6.34
CA LEU A 87 7.91 4.11 -5.19
C LEU A 87 9.06 4.97 -5.69
N GLN A 88 9.06 6.26 -5.34
CA GLN A 88 10.09 7.22 -5.69
C GLN A 88 10.80 7.69 -4.42
N GLN A 89 12.12 7.85 -4.52
CA GLN A 89 12.95 8.40 -3.45
C GLN A 89 13.54 9.73 -3.91
N LYS A 90 13.46 10.74 -3.05
CA LYS A 90 14.06 12.07 -3.27
C LYS A 90 14.83 12.47 -2.02
N MET A 91 15.80 13.35 -2.16
CA MET A 91 16.41 14.01 -0.99
C MET A 91 15.39 14.96 -0.37
N ASN A 92 15.28 14.93 0.95
CA ASN A 92 14.52 15.96 1.65
C ASN A 92 15.32 17.28 1.70
N LYS A 93 14.64 18.38 2.03
CA LYS A 93 15.26 19.71 2.06
C LYS A 93 16.29 19.88 3.18
N HIS A 94 16.33 18.94 4.11
CA HIS A 94 17.20 18.94 5.28
C HIS A 94 18.44 18.04 5.08
N ALA A 95 18.50 17.28 3.98
CA ALA A 95 19.59 16.39 3.66
C ALA A 95 20.90 17.17 3.49
N SER A 96 21.94 16.71 4.17
CA SER A 96 23.29 17.27 4.03
C SER A 96 24.02 16.53 2.93
N CYS A 97 24.28 17.21 1.81
CA CYS A 97 25.18 16.69 0.79
C CYS A 97 26.61 17.08 1.17
N SER A 98 27.38 16.17 1.75
CA SER A 98 28.81 16.38 2.07
C SER A 98 29.09 17.72 2.80
N GLY A 99 28.27 18.05 3.81
CA GLY A 99 28.44 19.28 4.60
C GLY A 99 27.86 20.56 3.99
N HIS A 100 27.18 20.47 2.84
CA HIS A 100 26.47 21.60 2.23
C HIS A 100 24.95 21.40 2.25
N PRO A 101 24.17 22.41 2.67
CA PRO A 101 22.71 22.34 2.63
C PRO A 101 22.19 22.32 1.19
N PHE A 102 21.08 21.62 0.99
CA PHE A 102 20.36 21.55 -0.28
C PHE A 102 20.03 22.96 -0.81
N GLY A 103 20.45 23.27 -2.05
CA GLY A 103 20.14 24.55 -2.72
C GLY A 103 21.29 25.57 -2.86
N LYS A 104 22.53 25.26 -2.43
CA LYS A 104 23.70 26.07 -2.82
C LYS A 104 24.27 25.61 -4.15
N THR A 105 24.00 26.37 -5.21
CA THR A 105 24.65 26.22 -6.52
C THR A 105 26.16 26.44 -6.40
N LEU A 106 26.97 25.51 -6.92
CA LEU A 106 28.41 25.70 -7.18
C LEU A 106 28.60 26.69 -8.34
N LEU A 107 28.29 27.96 -8.09
CA LEU A 107 28.68 29.10 -8.93
C LEU A 107 29.57 30.01 -8.09
N SER A 108 30.84 29.63 -7.95
CA SER A 108 31.95 30.55 -7.67
C SER A 108 33.26 29.78 -7.75
N LEU A 109 33.80 29.68 -8.97
CA LEU A 109 35.19 29.98 -9.32
C LEU A 109 35.35 29.88 -10.84
#